data_AF-A0A7Y5GC59-F1
#
_entry.id   AF-A0A7Y5GC59-F1
#
_cell.length_a   1.000
_cell.length_b   1.000
_cell.length_c   1.000
_cell.angle_alpha   90.00
_cell.angle_beta   90.00
_cell.angle_gamma   90.00
#
_symmetry.space_group_name_H-M   'P 1'
#
loop_
_entity.id
_entity.type
_entity.pdbx_description
1 polymer ?
#
loop_
_entity_poly.entity_id
_entity_poly.type
_entity_poly.pdbx_seq_one_letter_code
_entity_poly.pdbx_strand_id
1 'polypeptide(L)'
;MDMHEIQARVSAALGSFVATDRYLLEYDLSERCISARIALHLQPLFPDHFVDVEYNRVGQPPKRLAISEDCANYRNKKGEALAVPDVIVHRRGPEGPNLLVMEFKKTSNPDGFDCDRQRIAAFKEQLGYRFGALVECETRRDREPDIRVIEWLE
;
A
#
# COMPACT_ATOMS: atom_id res chain seq x y z
N MET A 1 -13.13 -6.67 11.95
CA MET A 1 -12.34 -5.45 12.12
C MET A 1 -13.08 -4.29 11.51
N ASP A 2 -13.32 -3.24 12.29
CA ASP A 2 -13.87 -1.96 11.81
C ASP A 2 -12.74 -0.99 11.45
N MET A 3 -13.08 0.20 10.93
CA MET A 3 -12.07 1.17 10.51
C MET A 3 -11.20 1.65 11.67
N HIS A 4 -11.78 1.89 12.85
CA HIS A 4 -11.03 2.38 14.01
C HIS A 4 -9.95 1.38 14.44
N GLU A 5 -10.27 0.09 14.45
CA GLU A 5 -9.31 -0.97 14.73
C GLU A 5 -8.18 -1.04 13.69
N ILE A 6 -8.51 -0.86 12.40
CA ILE A 6 -7.52 -0.82 11.32
C ILE A 6 -6.59 0.38 11.46
N GLN A 7 -7.15 1.57 11.67
CA GLN A 7 -6.40 2.81 11.85
C GLN A 7 -5.43 2.71 13.02
N ALA A 8 -5.88 2.17 14.16
CA ALA A 8 -5.04 1.99 15.34
C ALA A 8 -3.86 1.04 15.06
N ARG A 9 -4.11 -0.10 14.39
CA ARG A 9 -3.06 -1.07 14.04
C ARG A 9 -2.07 -0.49 13.02
N VAL A 10 -2.56 0.19 11.98
CA VAL A 10 -1.69 0.83 10.99
C VAL A 10 -0.85 1.94 11.64
N SER A 11 -1.46 2.80 12.46
CA SER A 11 -0.73 3.85 13.19
C SER A 11 0.36 3.28 14.09
N ALA A 12 0.08 2.19 14.81
CA ALA A 12 1.08 1.50 15.63
C ALA A 12 2.24 0.94 14.79
N ALA A 13 1.96 0.33 13.63
CA ALA A 13 3.00 -0.17 12.73
C ALA A 13 3.86 0.96 12.14
N LEU A 14 3.25 2.06 11.71
CA LEU A 14 3.95 3.23 11.19
C LEU A 14 4.83 3.89 12.27
N GLY A 15 4.32 4.02 13.51
CA GLY A 15 5.11 4.53 14.63
C GLY A 15 6.30 3.63 14.98
N SER A 16 6.11 2.30 14.96
CA SER A 16 7.20 1.33 15.14
C SER A 16 8.26 1.47 14.05
N PHE A 17 7.83 1.57 12.79
CA PHE A 17 8.73 1.80 11.65
C PHE A 17 9.54 3.09 11.81
N VAL A 18 8.93 4.21 12.18
CA VAL A 18 9.65 5.47 12.43
C VAL A 18 10.63 5.33 13.59
N ALA A 19 10.30 4.54 14.62
CA ALA A 19 11.20 4.35 15.75
C ALA A 19 12.44 3.48 15.41
N THR A 20 12.30 2.49 14.53
CA THR A 20 13.35 1.48 14.29
C THR A 20 14.01 1.52 12.93
N ASP A 21 13.33 2.06 11.91
CA ASP A 21 13.72 2.00 10.50
C ASP A 21 13.75 3.38 9.82
N ARG A 22 13.74 4.46 10.61
CA ARG A 22 13.82 5.87 10.14
C ARG A 22 14.91 6.13 9.10
N TYR A 23 16.03 5.42 9.20
CA TYR A 23 17.13 5.47 8.24
C TYR A 23 16.64 5.34 6.78
N LEU A 24 15.63 4.52 6.52
CA LEU A 24 15.09 4.34 5.16
C LEU A 24 14.44 5.62 4.60
N LEU A 25 13.89 6.45 5.46
CA LEU A 25 13.34 7.75 5.07
C LEU A 25 14.45 8.80 4.92
N GLU A 26 15.39 8.84 5.87
CA GLU A 26 16.51 9.80 5.89
C GLU A 26 17.39 9.75 4.64
N TYR A 27 17.57 8.55 4.08
CA TYR A 27 18.42 8.32 2.92
C TYR A 27 17.63 8.21 1.61
N ASP A 28 16.35 8.59 1.62
CA ASP A 28 15.47 8.64 0.44
C ASP A 28 15.43 7.32 -0.34
N LEU A 29 15.31 6.19 0.38
CA LEU A 29 15.23 4.87 -0.22
C LEU A 29 13.95 4.74 -1.09
N SER A 30 13.87 3.67 -1.88
CA SER A 30 12.70 3.44 -2.73
C SER A 30 11.44 3.13 -1.93
N GLU A 31 10.28 3.51 -2.46
CA GLU A 31 8.96 3.18 -1.89
C GLU A 31 8.84 1.68 -1.65
N ARG A 32 9.27 0.83 -2.61
CA ARG A 32 9.34 -0.62 -2.44
C ARG A 32 10.14 -1.06 -1.21
N CYS A 33 11.29 -0.42 -0.94
CA CYS A 33 12.12 -0.75 0.23
C CYS A 33 11.41 -0.38 1.54
N ILE A 34 10.79 0.80 1.56
CA ILE A 34 10.00 1.30 2.69
C ILE A 34 8.79 0.39 2.94
N SER A 35 7.99 0.09 1.90
CA SER A 35 6.84 -0.81 1.94
C SER A 35 7.20 -2.20 2.44
N ALA A 36 8.31 -2.78 1.95
CA ALA A 36 8.79 -4.07 2.41
C ALA A 36 9.09 -4.11 3.91
N ARG A 37 9.68 -3.03 4.44
CA ARG A 37 9.98 -2.95 5.87
C ARG A 37 8.72 -2.73 6.71
N ILE A 38 7.80 -1.89 6.25
CA ILE A 38 6.53 -1.63 6.95
C ILE A 38 5.66 -2.88 7.02
N ALA A 39 5.67 -3.73 5.98
CA ALA A 39 4.96 -5.00 6.00
C ALA A 39 5.38 -5.89 7.20
N LEU A 40 6.65 -5.82 7.62
CA LEU A 40 7.13 -6.55 8.81
C LEU A 40 6.56 -6.01 10.12
N HIS A 41 6.31 -4.71 10.20
CA HIS A 41 5.67 -4.07 11.37
C HIS A 41 4.15 -4.30 11.38
N LEU A 42 3.53 -4.39 10.21
CA LEU A 42 2.10 -4.68 10.07
C LEU A 42 1.77 -6.13 10.38
N GLN A 43 2.53 -7.11 9.86
CA GLN A 43 2.17 -8.53 9.94
C GLN A 43 1.84 -9.04 11.36
N PRO A 44 2.58 -8.70 12.43
CA PRO A 44 2.24 -9.10 13.80
C PRO A 44 0.89 -8.55 14.28
N LEU A 45 0.47 -7.39 13.76
CA LEU A 45 -0.79 -6.74 14.11
C LEU A 45 -1.98 -7.30 13.32
N PHE A 46 -1.74 -8.17 12.35
CA PHE A 46 -2.77 -8.83 11.54
C PHE A 46 -2.58 -10.36 11.54
N PRO A 47 -2.69 -11.03 12.70
CA PRO A 47 -2.38 -12.47 12.81
C PRO A 47 -3.29 -13.36 11.96
N ASP A 48 -4.51 -12.92 11.68
CA ASP A 48 -5.49 -13.64 10.87
C ASP A 48 -5.45 -13.25 9.39
N HIS A 49 -4.45 -12.50 8.92
CA HIS A 49 -4.29 -12.12 7.52
C HIS A 49 -2.82 -12.22 7.11
N PHE A 50 -2.58 -12.24 5.81
CA PHE A 50 -1.25 -12.04 5.25
C PHE A 50 -1.06 -10.56 4.97
N VAL A 51 0.14 -10.06 5.25
CA VAL A 51 0.60 -8.75 4.81
C VAL A 51 1.63 -8.97 3.72
N ASP A 52 1.25 -8.74 2.47
CA ASP A 52 2.10 -8.99 1.31
C ASP A 52 2.40 -7.69 0.56
N VAL A 53 3.63 -7.61 0.04
CA VAL A 53 4.13 -6.50 -0.78
C VAL A 53 4.07 -6.91 -2.25
N GLU A 54 3.57 -6.03 -3.11
CA GLU A 54 3.46 -6.27 -4.57
C GLU A 54 2.69 -7.53 -4.97
N TYR A 55 1.82 -8.05 -4.09
CA TYR A 55 1.08 -9.29 -4.36
C TYR A 55 0.01 -9.06 -5.43
N ASN A 56 0.35 -9.45 -6.66
CA ASN A 56 -0.40 -9.17 -7.88
C ASN A 56 -1.19 -10.38 -8.39
N ARG A 57 -1.77 -11.17 -7.49
CA ARG A 57 -2.61 -12.35 -7.83
C ARG A 57 -4.01 -12.27 -7.24
N VAL A 58 -4.97 -12.86 -7.97
CA VAL A 58 -6.30 -13.27 -7.49
C VAL A 58 -6.38 -14.78 -7.70
N GLY A 59 -5.85 -15.57 -6.75
CA GLY A 59 -5.57 -16.98 -7.01
C GLY A 59 -4.49 -17.16 -8.09
N GLN A 60 -4.81 -17.82 -9.20
CA GLN A 60 -3.86 -18.01 -10.31
C GLN A 60 -3.70 -16.79 -11.24
N PRO A 61 -4.76 -16.10 -11.70
CA PRO A 61 -4.61 -14.97 -12.62
C PRO A 61 -3.91 -13.76 -11.95
N PRO A 62 -3.21 -12.94 -12.75
CA PRO A 62 -2.70 -11.67 -12.27
C PRO A 62 -3.84 -10.68 -11.99
N LYS A 63 -3.64 -9.81 -11.00
CA LYS A 63 -4.57 -8.72 -10.71
C LYS A 63 -4.62 -7.74 -11.89
N ARG A 64 -5.83 -7.32 -12.23
CA ARG A 64 -6.14 -6.30 -13.23
C ARG A 64 -7.19 -5.37 -12.64
N LEU A 65 -7.11 -4.09 -12.98
CA LEU A 65 -8.10 -3.09 -12.58
C LEU A 65 -8.57 -2.38 -13.85
N ALA A 66 -9.88 -2.17 -13.97
CA ALA A 66 -10.46 -1.30 -14.98
C ALA A 66 -10.28 0.16 -14.55
N ILE A 67 -9.12 0.73 -14.86
CA ILE A 67 -8.71 2.12 -14.58
C ILE A 67 -8.13 2.76 -15.84
N SER A 68 -7.83 4.07 -15.79
CA SER A 68 -7.13 4.75 -16.88
C SER A 68 -5.80 4.06 -17.19
N GLU A 69 -5.47 3.94 -18.48
CA GLU A 69 -4.16 3.42 -18.93
C GLU A 69 -2.98 4.23 -18.38
N ASP A 70 -3.18 5.54 -18.13
CA ASP A 70 -2.18 6.43 -17.53
C ASP A 70 -1.95 6.14 -16.03
N CYS A 71 -2.93 5.52 -15.36
CA CYS A 71 -2.86 5.18 -13.94
C CYS A 71 -2.43 3.72 -13.69
N ALA A 72 -2.13 2.96 -14.75
CA ALA A 72 -1.55 1.64 -14.64
C ALA A 72 -0.11 1.72 -14.08
N ASN A 73 0.13 1.07 -12.94
CA ASN A 73 1.43 1.13 -12.26
C ASN A 73 2.43 0.05 -12.70
N TYR A 74 1.98 -0.93 -13.50
CA TYR A 74 2.83 -1.96 -14.06
C TYR A 74 2.33 -2.44 -15.41
N ARG A 75 3.27 -2.62 -16.34
CA ARG A 75 3.02 -3.30 -17.62
C ARG A 75 3.96 -4.49 -17.77
N ASN A 76 3.41 -5.63 -18.17
CA ASN A 76 4.22 -6.81 -18.45
C ASN A 76 4.93 -6.68 -19.81
N LYS A 77 5.74 -7.68 -20.16
CA LYS A 77 6.48 -7.72 -21.44
C LYS A 77 5.59 -7.69 -22.70
N LYS A 78 4.29 -7.96 -22.56
CA LYS A 78 3.30 -7.90 -23.64
C LYS A 78 2.58 -6.54 -23.70
N GLY A 79 2.95 -5.60 -22.85
CA GLY A 79 2.32 -4.28 -22.75
C GLY A 79 1.01 -4.25 -21.94
N GLU A 80 0.59 -5.39 -21.40
CA GLU A 80 -0.67 -5.49 -20.66
C GLU A 80 -0.54 -4.81 -19.29
N ALA A 81 -1.49 -3.92 -18.97
CA ALA A 81 -1.60 -3.32 -17.64
C ALA A 81 -1.99 -4.39 -16.61
N LEU A 82 -1.18 -4.52 -15.56
CA LEU A 82 -1.47 -5.32 -14.37
C LEU A 82 -1.49 -4.41 -13.15
N ALA A 83 -2.21 -4.83 -12.12
CA ALA A 83 -2.25 -4.10 -10.86
C ALA A 83 -1.30 -4.72 -9.84
N VAL A 84 -0.39 -3.91 -9.32
CA VAL A 84 0.61 -4.32 -8.31
C VAL A 84 0.47 -3.38 -7.11
N PRO A 85 -0.28 -3.72 -6.05
CA PRO A 85 -0.41 -2.85 -4.89
C PRO A 85 0.89 -2.81 -4.09
N ASP A 86 1.19 -1.70 -3.41
CA ASP A 86 2.42 -1.61 -2.61
C ASP A 86 2.39 -2.54 -1.40
N VAL A 87 1.34 -2.44 -0.58
CA VAL A 87 1.10 -3.35 0.55
C VAL A 87 -0.38 -3.69 0.64
N ILE A 88 -0.68 -4.97 0.88
CA ILE A 88 -2.04 -5.44 1.13
C ILE A 88 -2.13 -6.26 2.40
N VAL A 89 -3.26 -6.14 3.09
CA VAL A 89 -3.70 -7.03 4.17
C VAL A 89 -4.86 -7.85 3.64
N HIS A 90 -4.67 -9.16 3.50
CA HIS A 90 -5.60 -10.02 2.75
C HIS A 90 -5.48 -11.50 3.13
N ARG A 91 -6.37 -12.33 2.60
CA ARG A 91 -6.14 -13.77 2.47
C ARG A 91 -5.69 -14.09 1.06
N ARG A 92 -4.57 -14.82 0.96
CA ARG A 92 -4.06 -15.34 -0.32
C ARG A 92 -5.07 -16.32 -0.93
N GLY A 93 -5.21 -16.24 -2.25
CA GLY A 93 -6.20 -17.02 -3.00
C GLY A 93 -7.31 -16.13 -3.57
N PRO A 94 -8.30 -16.74 -4.25
CA PRO A 94 -9.40 -15.99 -4.86
C PRO A 94 -10.52 -15.63 -3.87
N GLU A 95 -10.63 -16.34 -2.75
CA GLU A 95 -11.79 -16.25 -1.84
C GLU A 95 -11.77 -15.03 -0.92
N GLY A 96 -10.61 -14.40 -0.72
CA GLY A 96 -10.45 -13.38 0.31
C GLY A 96 -10.68 -13.92 1.74
N PRO A 97 -11.05 -13.08 2.72
CA PRO A 97 -11.33 -11.66 2.59
C PRO A 97 -10.12 -10.79 2.24
N ASN A 98 -10.36 -9.73 1.46
CA ASN A 98 -9.42 -8.64 1.20
C ASN A 98 -9.73 -7.48 2.14
N LEU A 99 -8.80 -7.12 3.04
CA LEU A 99 -9.08 -6.21 4.14
C LEU A 99 -8.65 -4.77 3.82
N LEU A 100 -7.38 -4.58 3.51
CA LEU A 100 -6.77 -3.26 3.35
C LEU A 100 -5.80 -3.26 2.16
N VAL A 101 -5.90 -2.25 1.31
CA VAL A 101 -4.87 -1.91 0.33
C VAL A 101 -4.24 -0.58 0.72
N MET A 102 -2.91 -0.51 0.64
CA MET A 102 -2.13 0.69 0.97
C MET A 102 -1.23 1.02 -0.22
N GLU A 103 -1.31 2.25 -0.70
CA GLU A 103 -0.39 2.79 -1.70
C GLU A 103 0.50 3.84 -1.02
N PHE A 104 1.81 3.75 -1.27
CA PHE A 104 2.84 4.56 -0.63
C PHE A 104 3.42 5.54 -1.64
N LYS A 105 3.64 6.77 -1.18
CA LYS A 105 4.26 7.79 -2.00
C LYS A 105 5.26 8.62 -1.22
N LYS A 106 6.43 8.87 -1.80
CA LYS A 106 7.38 9.82 -1.22
C LYS A 106 6.99 11.25 -1.52
N THR A 107 7.29 12.16 -0.60
CA THR A 107 7.17 13.61 -0.80
C THR A 107 8.11 14.14 -1.89
N SER A 108 9.14 13.38 -2.25
CA SER A 108 10.05 13.68 -3.37
C SER A 108 9.49 13.28 -4.73
N ASN A 109 8.36 12.58 -4.79
CA ASN A 109 7.69 12.22 -6.04
C ASN A 109 6.86 13.41 -6.55
N PRO A 110 7.11 13.91 -7.78
CA PRO A 110 6.38 15.06 -8.32
C PRO A 110 4.92 14.74 -8.71
N ASP A 111 4.57 13.46 -8.85
CA ASP A 111 3.24 13.06 -9.30
C ASP A 111 2.20 13.23 -8.18
N GLY A 112 1.02 13.74 -8.53
CA GLY A 112 -0.11 13.82 -7.60
C GLY A 112 -0.66 12.45 -7.21
N PHE A 113 -1.60 12.43 -6.26
CA PHE A 113 -2.18 11.18 -5.70
C PHE A 113 -3.36 10.61 -6.51
N ASP A 114 -3.72 11.21 -7.63
CA ASP A 114 -4.99 10.90 -8.33
C ASP A 114 -5.02 9.47 -8.87
N CYS A 115 -3.91 9.00 -9.47
CA CYS A 115 -3.81 7.61 -9.90
C CYS A 115 -3.77 6.64 -8.71
N ASP A 116 -3.15 7.02 -7.60
CA ASP A 116 -3.11 6.21 -6.37
C ASP A 116 -4.54 6.04 -5.80
N ARG A 117 -5.32 7.14 -5.74
CA ARG A 117 -6.75 7.11 -5.37
C ARG A 117 -7.57 6.23 -6.30
N GLN A 118 -7.39 6.39 -7.61
CA GLN A 118 -8.13 5.62 -8.61
C GLN A 118 -7.84 4.12 -8.47
N ARG A 119 -6.58 3.74 -8.24
CA ARG A 119 -6.20 2.35 -8.00
C ARG A 119 -6.84 1.81 -6.72
N ILE A 120 -6.77 2.53 -5.61
CA ILE A 120 -7.39 2.11 -4.34
C ILE A 120 -8.91 1.93 -4.51
N ALA A 121 -9.60 2.89 -5.12
CA ALA A 121 -11.04 2.80 -5.39
C ALA A 121 -11.36 1.55 -6.22
N ALA A 122 -10.60 1.30 -7.29
CA ALA A 122 -10.79 0.12 -8.12
C ALA A 122 -10.47 -1.19 -7.37
N PHE A 123 -9.46 -1.24 -6.51
CA PHE A 123 -9.20 -2.41 -5.66
C PHE A 123 -10.38 -2.73 -4.77
N LYS A 124 -11.03 -1.71 -4.20
CA LYS A 124 -12.20 -1.89 -3.35
C LYS A 124 -13.40 -2.37 -4.17
N GLU A 125 -13.74 -1.65 -5.23
CA GLU A 125 -14.92 -1.92 -6.07
C GLU A 125 -14.83 -3.25 -6.81
N GLN A 126 -13.65 -3.61 -7.33
CA GLN A 126 -13.48 -4.73 -8.26
C GLN A 126 -12.93 -5.98 -7.56
N LEU A 127 -12.08 -5.82 -6.55
CA LEU A 127 -11.43 -6.94 -5.85
C LEU A 127 -11.89 -7.08 -4.38
N GLY A 128 -12.89 -6.30 -3.93
CA GLY A 128 -13.51 -6.48 -2.63
C GLY A 128 -12.62 -6.13 -1.43
N TYR A 129 -11.63 -5.25 -1.62
CA TYR A 129 -10.91 -4.67 -0.49
C TYR A 129 -11.87 -3.82 0.34
N ARG A 130 -11.93 -4.08 1.65
CA ARG A 130 -12.83 -3.34 2.54
C ARG A 130 -12.38 -1.90 2.77
N PHE A 131 -11.07 -1.68 2.90
CA PHE A 131 -10.50 -0.37 3.21
C PHE A 131 -9.33 -0.05 2.29
N GLY A 132 -9.07 1.24 2.14
CA GLY A 132 -7.92 1.77 1.41
C GLY A 132 -7.20 2.85 2.20
N ALA A 133 -5.88 2.96 2.02
CA ALA A 133 -5.07 4.01 2.64
C ALA A 133 -4.05 4.58 1.65
N LEU A 134 -3.96 5.90 1.57
CA LEU A 134 -2.82 6.59 0.96
C LEU A 134 -1.81 6.95 2.04
N VAL A 135 -0.58 6.52 1.87
CA VAL A 135 0.51 6.74 2.82
C VAL A 135 1.56 7.63 2.20
N GLU A 136 1.88 8.72 2.89
CA GLU A 136 2.94 9.64 2.48
C GLU A 136 4.19 9.40 3.34
N CYS A 137 5.32 9.27 2.67
CA CYS A 137 6.65 9.12 3.25
C CYS A 137 7.44 10.43 3.07
N GLU A 138 7.72 11.14 4.16
CA GLU A 138 8.56 12.34 4.12
C GLU A 138 10.03 11.93 4.06
N THR A 139 10.65 12.17 2.90
CA THR A 139 12.07 11.84 2.66
C THR A 139 12.92 13.05 2.28
N ARG A 140 12.35 14.27 2.29
CA ARG A 140 13.10 15.49 1.97
C ARG A 140 14.10 15.81 3.07
N ARG A 141 15.33 16.14 2.67
CA ARG A 141 16.46 16.37 3.57
C ARG A 141 16.30 17.58 4.50
N ASP A 142 15.43 18.53 4.16
CA ASP A 142 15.14 19.74 4.93
C ASP A 142 13.94 19.58 5.90
N ARG A 143 13.37 18.37 5.99
CA ARG A 143 12.22 18.04 6.83
C ARG A 143 12.57 16.89 7.76
N GLU A 144 11.86 16.81 8.88
CA GLU A 144 11.94 15.65 9.75
C GLU A 144 11.32 14.43 9.02
N PRO A 145 12.07 13.33 8.86
CA PRO A 145 11.56 12.10 8.29
C PRO A 145 10.36 11.58 9.10
N ASP A 146 9.28 11.30 8.39
CA ASP A 146 8.02 10.86 8.97
C ASP A 146 7.23 10.01 7.96
N ILE A 147 6.25 9.27 8.44
CA ILE A 147 5.33 8.53 7.61
C ILE A 147 3.93 8.58 8.20
N ARG A 148 2.94 8.88 7.36
CA ARG A 148 1.56 9.05 7.81
C ARG A 148 0.56 8.63 6.75
N VAL A 149 -0.59 8.16 7.20
CA VAL A 149 -1.75 8.01 6.33
C VAL A 149 -2.34 9.40 6.09
N ILE A 150 -2.40 9.83 4.84
CA ILE A 150 -2.96 11.13 4.46
C ILE A 150 -4.43 11.04 4.07
N GLU A 151 -4.90 9.85 3.70
CA GLU A 151 -6.28 9.62 3.28
C GLU A 151 -6.69 8.18 3.55
N TRP A 152 -7.89 8.00 4.12
CA TRP A 152 -8.56 6.71 4.26
C TRP A 152 -9.75 6.65 3.31
N LEU A 153 -9.92 5.52 2.64
CA LEU A 153 -11.05 5.26 1.76
C LEU A 153 -11.89 4.14 2.37
N GLU A 154 -13.07 4.48 2.91
CA GLU A 154 -14.06 3.54 3.48
C GLU A 154 -14.99 2.93 2.46
#